data_AF-A0AAQ3RIR2-F1
#
_entry.id   AF-A0AAQ3RIR2-F1
#
_cell.length_a   1.000
_cell.length_b   1.000
_cell.length_c   1.000
_cell.angle_alpha   90.00
_cell.angle_beta   90.00
_cell.angle_gamma   90.00
#
_symmetry.space_group_name_H-M   'P 1'
#
loop_
_entity.id
_entity.type
_entity.pdbx_description
1 polymer ?
#
loop_
_entity_poly.entity_id
_entity_poly.type
_entity_poly.pdbx_seq_one_letter_code
_entity_poly.pdbx_strand_id
1 'polypeptide(L)'
;MSCATFAAYQIILNGYSVSFSFEQFTVKPKRGDALLFFSLFPNAIPDTRSLHAGCPVLEGEKWSATKWIHVDSFDTVVGGECSDQNENCEKWANLGECTSNPEYMVGSPALPGYCMKSCKAC
;
A
#
# COMPACT_ATOMS: atom_id res chain seq x y z
N MET A 1 1.55 -13.90 -3.43
CA MET A 1 1.71 -12.72 -4.30
C MET A 1 0.83 -11.64 -3.71
N SER A 2 1.34 -10.92 -2.71
CA SER A 2 0.52 -9.97 -1.94
C SER A 2 0.33 -8.68 -2.74
N CYS A 3 -0.93 -8.31 -2.95
CA CYS A 3 -1.35 -7.03 -3.51
C CYS A 3 -0.73 -5.91 -2.69
N ALA A 4 0.08 -5.07 -3.32
CA ALA A 4 0.42 -3.76 -2.80
C ALA A 4 -0.15 -2.72 -3.76
N THR A 5 -0.78 -1.70 -3.20
CA THR A 5 -0.92 -0.42 -3.88
C THR A 5 0.48 0.15 -3.94
N PHE A 6 1.11 0.19 -5.11
CA PHE A 6 2.47 0.70 -5.26
C PHE A 6 2.40 2.15 -5.75
N ALA A 7 2.42 3.11 -4.82
CA ALA A 7 2.93 4.43 -5.18
C ALA A 7 4.46 4.33 -5.12
N ALA A 8 5.11 4.40 -6.29
CA ALA A 8 6.56 4.49 -6.35
C ALA A 8 6.94 5.95 -6.51
N TYR A 9 7.74 6.44 -5.56
CA TYR A 9 8.36 7.75 -5.63
C TYR A 9 9.82 7.55 -6.01
N GLN A 10 10.19 7.94 -7.23
CA GLN A 10 11.57 7.83 -7.69
C GLN A 10 12.25 9.20 -7.68
N ILE A 11 13.21 9.39 -6.78
CA ILE A 11 14.07 10.58 -6.73
C ILE A 11 15.23 10.37 -7.69
N ILE A 12 15.45 11.33 -8.58
CA ILE A 12 16.57 11.32 -9.51
C ILE A 12 17.76 12.02 -8.87
N LEU A 13 18.83 11.27 -8.62
CA LEU A 13 20.05 11.79 -7.99
C LEU A 13 21.09 12.21 -9.03
N ASN A 14 21.19 11.51 -10.17
CA ASN A 14 21.99 11.86 -11.36
C ASN A 14 21.53 11.05 -12.61
N GLY A 15 21.60 11.63 -13.83
CA GLY A 15 21.57 10.88 -15.11
C GLY A 15 20.21 10.47 -15.73
N TYR A 16 20.22 10.11 -17.03
CA TYR A 16 19.14 10.16 -18.07
C TYR A 16 17.99 9.09 -18.07
N SER A 17 16.99 9.29 -18.96
CA SER A 17 15.52 8.97 -18.96
C SER A 17 14.93 7.77 -18.20
N VAL A 18 13.71 7.96 -17.68
CA VAL A 18 12.76 6.91 -17.28
C VAL A 18 11.67 6.85 -18.35
N SER A 19 11.30 5.66 -18.83
CA SER A 19 10.30 5.49 -19.88
C SER A 19 9.17 4.58 -19.42
N PHE A 20 7.94 4.93 -19.74
CA PHE A 20 6.74 4.14 -19.46
C PHE A 20 6.39 3.29 -20.68
N SER A 21 6.18 1.99 -20.49
CA SER A 21 6.10 1.02 -21.60
C SER A 21 4.74 1.01 -22.31
N PHE A 22 3.67 1.56 -21.73
CA PHE A 22 2.32 1.37 -22.28
C PHE A 22 1.65 2.64 -22.85
N GLU A 23 2.15 3.85 -22.55
CA GLU A 23 1.57 5.11 -23.08
C GLU A 23 2.59 6.07 -23.73
N GLN A 24 3.80 5.62 -24.10
CA GLN A 24 4.82 6.46 -24.75
C GLN A 24 5.22 7.73 -23.98
N PHE A 25 4.92 7.83 -22.68
CA PHE A 25 5.42 8.92 -21.86
C PHE A 25 6.84 8.60 -21.41
N THR A 26 7.78 9.44 -21.82
CA THR A 26 9.17 9.41 -21.37
C THR A 26 9.43 10.64 -20.52
N VAL A 27 9.90 10.43 -19.29
CA VAL A 27 10.31 11.49 -18.40
C VAL A 27 11.83 11.60 -18.46
N LYS A 28 12.31 12.74 -18.96
CA LYS A 28 13.74 13.05 -18.90
C LYS A 28 14.08 13.37 -17.44
N PRO A 29 15.08 12.73 -16.82
CA PRO A 29 15.33 12.87 -15.41
C PRO A 29 16.22 14.09 -15.22
N LYS A 30 15.90 14.87 -14.21
CA LYS A 30 16.71 15.99 -13.78
C LYS A 30 17.02 15.77 -12.32
N ARG A 31 18.27 16.01 -11.94
CA ARG A 31 18.70 15.88 -10.54
C ARG A 31 17.79 16.71 -9.64
N GLY A 32 17.25 16.08 -8.61
CA GLY A 32 16.31 16.69 -7.66
C GLY A 32 14.84 16.53 -8.03
N ASP A 33 14.50 16.16 -9.27
CA ASP A 33 13.12 15.86 -9.64
C ASP A 33 12.70 14.51 -9.07
N ALA A 34 11.39 14.38 -8.85
CA ALA A 34 10.78 13.13 -8.45
C ALA A 34 9.53 12.84 -9.26
N LEU A 35 9.31 11.54 -9.49
CA LEU A 35 8.15 11.04 -10.20
C LEU A 35 7.30 10.21 -9.24
N LEU A 36 6.01 10.55 -9.17
CA LEU A 36 4.99 9.80 -8.46
C LEU A 36 4.00 9.24 -9.49
N PHE A 37 3.77 7.93 -9.41
CA PHE A 37 2.71 7.26 -10.16
C PHE A 37 2.05 6.21 -9.28
N PHE A 38 0.81 5.87 -9.61
CA PHE A 38 0.02 4.85 -8.92
C PHE A 38 -0.03 3.58 -9.76
N SER A 39 0.19 2.43 -9.13
CA SER A 39 0.15 1.13 -9.82
C SER A 39 -1.21 0.43 -9.78
N LEU A 40 -2.17 0.97 -9.04
CA LEU A 40 -3.51 0.42 -8.92
C LEU A 40 -4.56 1.49 -9.23
N PHE A 41 -5.70 1.02 -9.69
CA PHE A 41 -6.93 1.80 -9.69
C PHE A 41 -7.47 2.00 -8.26
N PRO A 42 -8.39 2.95 -8.03
CA PRO A 42 -9.03 3.15 -6.72
C PRO A 42 -9.76 1.91 -6.18
N ASN A 43 -10.11 0.95 -7.04
CA ASN A 43 -10.70 -0.33 -6.66
C ASN A 43 -9.65 -1.42 -6.36
N ALA A 44 -8.38 -1.04 -6.14
CA ALA A 44 -7.25 -1.92 -5.84
C ALA A 44 -6.89 -2.95 -6.93
N ILE A 45 -7.38 -2.78 -8.16
CA ILE A 45 -6.97 -3.62 -9.30
C ILE A 45 -5.66 -3.09 -9.89
N PRO A 46 -4.68 -3.95 -10.24
CA PRO A 46 -3.46 -3.53 -10.94
C PRO A 46 -3.74 -2.76 -12.22
N ASP A 47 -3.16 -1.57 -12.35
CA ASP A 47 -3.23 -0.75 -13.56
C ASP A 47 -2.10 -1.13 -14.51
N THR A 48 -2.43 -1.82 -15.60
CA THR A 48 -1.44 -2.23 -16.61
C THR A 48 -0.78 -1.04 -17.31
N ARG A 49 -1.39 0.15 -17.27
CA ARG A 49 -0.82 1.38 -17.84
C ARG A 49 0.32 1.94 -16.98
N SER A 50 0.44 1.52 -15.72
CA SER A 50 1.53 1.94 -14.83
C SER A 50 2.85 1.19 -15.07
N LEU A 51 2.91 0.30 -16.07
CA LEU A 51 4.12 -0.45 -16.41
C LEU A 51 5.22 0.52 -16.85
N HIS A 52 6.37 0.45 -16.19
CA HIS A 52 7.47 1.40 -16.38
C HIS A 52 8.82 0.69 -16.33
N ALA A 53 9.80 1.30 -16.99
CA ALA A 53 11.17 0.82 -16.98
C ALA A 53 12.16 1.98 -17.06
N GLY A 54 13.38 1.74 -16.59
CA GLY A 54 14.50 2.63 -16.90
C GLY A 54 14.97 2.37 -18.34
N CYS A 55 15.22 3.43 -19.11
CA CYS A 55 15.99 3.27 -20.34
C CYS A 55 17.46 2.90 -20.01
N PRO A 56 18.16 2.20 -20.92
CA PRO A 56 19.60 2.01 -20.82
C PRO A 56 20.34 3.35 -20.69
N VAL A 57 21.38 3.40 -19.86
CA VAL A 57 22.27 4.55 -19.75
C VAL A 57 23.26 4.49 -20.90
N LEU A 58 23.24 5.48 -21.80
CA LEU A 58 24.13 5.53 -22.96
C LEU A 58 25.53 6.05 -22.61
N GLU A 59 25.63 6.93 -21.60
CA GLU A 59 26.88 7.52 -21.13
C GLU A 59 26.78 7.86 -19.62
N GLY A 60 27.86 7.60 -18.87
CA GLY A 60 27.95 7.90 -17.45
C GLY A 60 27.16 6.93 -16.55
N GLU A 61 26.64 7.45 -15.44
CA GLU A 61 25.88 6.68 -14.45
C GLU A 61 24.54 7.34 -14.13
N LYS A 62 23.55 6.50 -13.77
CA LYS A 62 22.24 6.95 -13.31
C LYS A 62 22.00 6.49 -11.87
N TRP A 63 21.71 7.43 -10.99
CA TRP A 63 21.38 7.18 -9.60
C TRP A 63 19.93 7.57 -9.32
N SER A 64 19.17 6.65 -8.74
CA SER A 64 17.79 6.89 -8.33
C SER A 64 17.47 6.23 -7.01
N ALA A 65 16.61 6.84 -6.21
CA ALA A 65 16.07 6.25 -4.99
C ALA A 65 14.57 6.01 -5.15
N THR A 66 14.10 4.78 -4.90
CA THR A 66 12.68 4.43 -5.00
C THR A 66 12.10 4.24 -3.60
N LYS A 67 11.02 4.96 -3.29
CA LYS A 67 10.20 4.72 -2.10
C LYS A 67 8.87 4.11 -2.53
N TRP A 68 8.58 2.92 -1.99
CA TRP A 68 7.29 2.25 -2.17
C TRP A 68 6.37 2.59 -1.00
N ILE A 69 5.17 3.06 -1.30
CA ILE A 69 4.13 3.37 -0.31
C ILE A 69 3.03 2.33 -0.47
N HIS A 70 2.70 1.63 0.61
CA HIS A 70 1.70 0.56 0.64
C HIS A 70 0.41 1.07 1.27
N VAL A 71 -0.74 0.59 0.78
CA VAL A 71 -2.05 0.90 1.39
C VAL A 71 -2.23 0.15 2.71
N ASP A 72 -1.72 -1.08 2.81
CA ASP A 72 -1.72 -1.84 4.05
C ASP A 72 -0.37 -1.78 4.76
N SER A 73 -0.40 -2.02 6.07
CA SER A 73 0.82 -2.21 6.85
C SER A 73 1.56 -3.46 6.39
N PHE A 74 2.90 -3.38 6.42
CA PHE A 74 3.75 -4.56 6.28
C PHE A 74 3.76 -5.42 7.53
N ASP A 75 3.29 -4.88 8.65
CA ASP A 75 3.18 -5.62 9.90
C ASP A 75 2.14 -6.70 9.68
N THR A 76 2.63 -7.90 9.41
CA THR A 76 1.81 -9.08 9.49
C THR A 76 1.56 -9.24 10.97
N VAL A 77 0.37 -8.89 11.44
CA VAL A 77 -0.04 -9.14 12.83
C VAL A 77 -0.23 -10.65 12.99
N VAL A 78 0.87 -11.41 12.92
CA VAL A 78 0.93 -12.83 13.25
C VAL A 78 0.89 -12.89 14.76
N GLY A 79 -0.32 -12.91 15.32
CA GLY A 79 -0.54 -13.00 16.76
C GLY A 79 -0.56 -11.66 17.47
N GLY A 80 -1.32 -10.70 16.96
CA GLY A 80 -1.75 -9.56 17.79
C GLY A 80 -2.52 -10.09 18.99
N GLU A 81 -2.18 -9.62 20.19
CA GLU A 81 -2.96 -9.97 21.38
C GLU A 81 -4.44 -9.71 21.12
N CYS A 82 -5.26 -10.74 21.28
CA CYS A 82 -6.70 -10.58 21.21
C CYS A 82 -7.14 -9.63 22.34
N SER A 83 -7.38 -8.39 21.95
CA SER A 83 -7.63 -7.30 22.87
C SER A 83 -8.71 -6.40 22.31
N ASP A 84 -9.36 -5.69 23.21
CA ASP A 84 -10.26 -4.61 22.85
C ASP A 84 -9.45 -3.32 22.84
N GLN A 85 -9.47 -2.62 21.70
CA GLN A 85 -8.75 -1.36 21.52
C GLN A 85 -9.60 -0.13 21.88
N ASN A 86 -10.86 -0.34 22.27
CA ASN A 86 -11.77 0.72 22.67
C ASN A 86 -12.51 0.36 23.96
N GLU A 87 -12.67 1.33 24.84
CA GLU A 87 -13.42 1.19 26.10
C GLU A 87 -14.90 0.82 25.85
N ASN A 88 -15.46 1.16 24.68
CA ASN A 88 -16.84 0.87 24.34
C ASN A 88 -17.05 -0.50 23.67
N CYS A 89 -15.99 -1.29 23.43
CA CYS A 89 -16.10 -2.58 22.73
C CYS A 89 -17.13 -3.51 23.38
N GLU A 90 -17.18 -3.58 24.71
CA GLU A 90 -18.16 -4.41 25.44
C GLU A 90 -19.59 -3.90 25.20
N LYS A 91 -19.78 -2.58 25.25
CA LYS A 91 -21.09 -1.96 25.01
C LYS A 91 -21.59 -2.24 23.59
N TRP A 92 -20.72 -2.10 22.60
CA TRP A 92 -21.03 -2.36 21.20
C TRP A 92 -21.29 -3.84 20.94
N ALA A 93 -20.51 -4.74 21.53
CA ALA A 93 -20.77 -6.17 21.46
C ALA A 93 -22.15 -6.53 22.04
N ASN A 94 -22.52 -5.95 23.18
CA ASN A 94 -23.85 -6.12 23.78
C ASN A 94 -24.98 -5.52 22.92
N LEU A 95 -24.69 -4.53 22.07
CA LEU A 95 -25.62 -3.96 21.11
C LEU A 95 -25.71 -4.75 19.79
N GLY A 96 -24.94 -5.84 19.64
CA GLY A 96 -24.97 -6.68 18.44
C GLY A 96 -24.08 -6.17 17.30
N GLU A 97 -23.09 -5.32 17.60
CA GLU A 97 -22.16 -4.81 16.58
C GLU A 97 -21.23 -5.90 16.03
N CYS A 98 -21.01 -6.99 16.75
CA CYS A 98 -20.19 -8.10 16.24
C CYS A 98 -20.76 -8.72 14.95
N THR A 99 -22.09 -8.65 14.75
CA THR A 99 -22.75 -9.12 13.52
C THR A 99 -23.10 -7.98 12.58
N SER A 100 -23.41 -6.80 13.11
CA SER A 100 -23.80 -5.63 12.31
C SER A 100 -22.59 -4.92 11.67
N ASN A 101 -21.44 -4.96 12.33
CA ASN A 101 -20.18 -4.36 11.89
C ASN A 101 -18.99 -5.32 12.13
N PRO A 102 -18.97 -6.48 11.45
CA PRO A 102 -17.98 -7.53 11.71
C PRO A 102 -16.56 -7.11 11.31
N GLU A 103 -16.39 -6.28 10.28
CA GLU A 103 -15.04 -5.83 9.86
C GLU A 103 -14.36 -4.97 10.92
N TYR A 104 -15.08 -4.05 11.57
CA TYR A 104 -14.50 -3.23 12.63
C TYR A 104 -14.29 -4.06 13.90
N MET A 105 -15.28 -4.88 14.26
CA MET A 105 -15.29 -5.55 15.56
C MET A 105 -14.38 -6.78 15.58
N VAL A 106 -14.55 -7.68 14.61
CA VAL A 106 -13.85 -8.98 14.53
C VAL A 106 -12.66 -8.93 13.56
N GLY A 107 -12.76 -8.11 12.52
CA GLY A 107 -11.74 -8.03 11.47
C GLY A 107 -12.01 -8.96 10.30
N SER A 108 -11.02 -9.05 9.43
CA SER A 108 -11.01 -9.90 8.24
C SER A 108 -9.68 -10.68 8.18
N PRO A 109 -9.52 -11.66 7.27
CA PRO A 109 -8.23 -12.32 7.07
C PRO A 109 -7.07 -11.39 6.70
N ALA A 110 -7.37 -10.17 6.25
CA ALA A 110 -6.38 -9.16 5.89
C ALA A 110 -6.08 -8.16 7.02
N LEU A 111 -7.03 -7.91 7.93
CA LEU A 111 -6.93 -6.88 8.96
C LEU A 111 -7.53 -7.36 10.29
N PRO A 112 -6.80 -7.27 11.42
CA PRO A 112 -7.34 -7.64 12.73
C PRO A 112 -8.46 -6.68 13.16
N GLY A 113 -9.46 -7.21 13.87
CA GLY A 113 -10.54 -6.41 14.44
C GLY A 113 -10.09 -5.60 15.65
N TYR A 114 -10.84 -4.54 15.95
CA TYR A 114 -10.55 -3.64 17.06
C TYR A 114 -11.21 -4.07 18.38
N CYS A 115 -12.21 -4.96 18.33
CA CYS A 115 -13.00 -5.41 19.50
C CYS A 115 -13.11 -6.95 19.56
N MET A 116 -12.05 -7.65 19.15
CA MET A 116 -12.06 -9.10 18.96
C MET A 116 -12.36 -9.85 20.27
N LYS A 117 -11.90 -9.31 21.40
CA LYS A 117 -12.11 -9.92 22.73
C LYS A 117 -13.57 -9.81 23.16
N SER A 118 -14.18 -8.63 23.04
CA SER A 118 -15.60 -8.42 23.36
C SER A 118 -16.52 -9.25 22.45
N CYS A 119 -16.12 -9.52 21.21
CA CYS A 119 -16.86 -10.38 20.28
C CYS A 119 -16.57 -11.88 20.40
N LYS A 120 -15.67 -12.31 21.30
CA LYS A 120 -15.27 -13.73 21.44
C LYS A 120 -14.79 -14.33 20.11
N ALA A 121 -14.11 -13.49 19.32
CA ALA A 121 -13.49 -13.89 18.06
C ALA A 121 -12.04 -14.38 18.24
N CYS A 122 -11.59 -14.37 19.48
CA CYS A 122 -10.64 -15.30 20.08
C CYS A 122 -11.38 -16.09 21.17
#